data_AF-A0A8H3X449-F1
#
_entry.id   AF-A0A8H3X449-F1
#
_cell.length_a   1.000
_cell.length_b   1.000
_cell.length_c   1.000
_cell.angle_alpha   90.00
_cell.angle_beta   90.00
_cell.angle_gamma   90.00
#
_symmetry.space_group_name_H-M   'P 1'
#
loop_
_entity.id
_entity.type
_entity.pdbx_description
1 polymer ?
#
loop_
_entity_poly.entity_id
_entity_poly.type
_entity_poly.pdbx_seq_one_letter_code
_entity_poly.pdbx_strand_id
1 'polypeptide(L)'
;METRECLRKLYTHNNDALARYLGVKKSPVTVRFILGLPKDVYKDKLEEESKIYGDIVILNITENMNNGKTFEYFKWFAKHRDDNYLLKLDDDSFLHLIHYYRDLQDLPRKRAYYGNAILNIDSVTNTFLGGGGYTLSRDLIMDITGSDWVSSNAVGTEDWLVGKWVCHVAREMKYFVHYVGFTSWVSIRQNPIHDFDENLDLHFLSETIMIHRIKEIEKLNAIKDMYSEYEEGLPIVRVIRNSTAKGLVTKREIVSACWEKEEIWNQTLQNTYKNWFYEAWGFNEGKWYGYYGPMGNTEITQ
;
A
#
# COMPACT_ATOMS: atom_id res chain seq x y z
N MET A 1 -6.00 0.87 -20.74
CA MET A 1 -7.41 0.43 -20.73
C MET A 1 -7.50 -0.95 -20.11
N GLU A 2 -6.79 -1.95 -20.65
CA GLU A 2 -6.80 -3.35 -20.15
C GLU A 2 -6.48 -3.47 -18.66
N THR A 3 -5.40 -2.84 -18.17
CA THR A 3 -5.07 -2.84 -16.73
C THR A 3 -6.22 -2.29 -15.88
N ARG A 4 -6.78 -1.12 -16.24
CA ARG A 4 -7.91 -0.53 -15.52
C ARG A 4 -9.15 -1.41 -15.57
N GLU A 5 -9.43 -2.07 -16.69
CA GLU A 5 -10.56 -3.00 -16.79
C GLU A 5 -10.37 -4.22 -15.87
N CYS A 6 -9.15 -4.78 -15.81
CA CYS A 6 -8.81 -5.84 -14.87
C CYS A 6 -8.99 -5.38 -13.42
N LEU A 7 -8.44 -4.21 -13.07
CA LEU A 7 -8.57 -3.62 -11.74
C LEU A 7 -10.02 -3.28 -11.37
N ARG A 8 -10.85 -2.85 -12.32
CA ARG A 8 -12.30 -2.65 -12.08
C ARG A 8 -12.97 -3.94 -11.66
N LYS A 9 -12.72 -5.04 -12.37
CA LYS A 9 -13.28 -6.35 -12.06
C LYS A 9 -12.80 -6.83 -10.69
N LEU A 10 -11.49 -6.70 -10.43
CA LEU A 10 -10.88 -7.00 -9.14
C LEU A 10 -11.56 -6.23 -8.00
N TYR A 11 -11.58 -4.90 -8.08
CA TYR A 11 -12.10 -4.08 -6.98
C TYR A 11 -13.62 -4.05 -6.88
N THR A 12 -14.35 -4.42 -7.92
CA THR A 12 -15.79 -4.73 -7.80
C THR A 12 -15.97 -5.95 -6.91
N HIS A 13 -15.23 -7.04 -7.19
CA HIS A 13 -15.26 -8.24 -6.36
C HIS A 13 -14.80 -7.95 -4.91
N ASN A 14 -13.69 -7.22 -4.71
CA ASN A 14 -13.19 -6.87 -3.38
C ASN A 14 -14.19 -6.03 -2.58
N ASN A 15 -14.90 -5.10 -3.24
CA ASN A 15 -15.93 -4.29 -2.58
C ASN A 15 -17.14 -5.13 -2.18
N ASP A 16 -17.59 -6.04 -3.05
CA ASP A 16 -18.70 -6.93 -2.72
C ASP A 16 -18.34 -7.88 -1.57
N ALA A 17 -17.10 -8.40 -1.57
CA ALA A 17 -16.57 -9.19 -0.47
C ALA A 17 -16.55 -8.39 0.83
N LEU A 18 -15.99 -7.17 0.82
CA LEU A 18 -15.95 -6.31 2.02
C LEU A 18 -17.35 -5.99 2.54
N ALA A 19 -18.29 -5.69 1.65
CA ALA A 19 -19.68 -5.43 2.03
C ALA A 19 -20.30 -6.64 2.75
N ARG A 20 -20.09 -7.86 2.24
CA ARG A 20 -20.52 -9.10 2.89
C ARG A 20 -19.85 -9.31 4.24
N TYR A 21 -18.54 -9.14 4.32
CA TYR A 21 -17.76 -9.28 5.55
C TYR A 21 -18.24 -8.34 6.66
N LEU A 22 -18.57 -7.09 6.31
CA LEU A 22 -19.07 -6.09 7.26
C LEU A 22 -20.57 -6.20 7.55
N GLY A 23 -21.30 -7.07 6.84
CA GLY A 23 -22.77 -7.17 6.96
C GLY A 23 -23.50 -5.91 6.49
N VAL A 24 -22.94 -5.17 5.53
CA VAL A 24 -23.52 -3.92 5.01
C VAL A 24 -23.94 -4.09 3.55
N LYS A 25 -24.90 -3.26 3.09
CA LYS A 25 -25.40 -3.32 1.71
C LYS A 25 -24.38 -2.86 0.66
N LYS A 26 -23.49 -1.94 1.02
CA LYS A 26 -22.51 -1.35 0.11
C LYS A 26 -21.19 -1.17 0.84
N SER A 27 -20.09 -1.49 0.16
CA SER A 27 -18.74 -1.25 0.67
C SER A 27 -18.56 0.23 1.05
N PRO A 28 -17.87 0.52 2.16
CA PRO A 28 -17.49 1.89 2.53
C PRO A 28 -16.34 2.44 1.67
N VAL A 29 -15.81 1.66 0.72
CA VAL A 29 -14.66 2.03 -0.11
C VAL A 29 -15.12 2.47 -1.49
N THR A 30 -14.56 3.58 -1.97
CA THR A 30 -14.76 4.07 -3.35
C THR A 30 -13.42 4.01 -4.07
N VAL A 31 -13.39 3.37 -5.25
CA VAL A 31 -12.20 3.31 -6.11
C VAL A 31 -12.34 4.33 -7.25
N ARG A 32 -11.25 5.04 -7.54
CA ARG A 32 -11.14 5.99 -8.66
C ARG A 32 -9.81 5.85 -9.35
N PHE A 33 -9.78 5.99 -10.67
CA PHE A 33 -8.55 6.08 -11.46
C PHE A 33 -8.16 7.54 -11.64
N ILE A 34 -6.94 7.88 -11.23
CA ILE A 34 -6.45 9.26 -11.25
C ILE A 34 -5.51 9.45 -12.44
N LEU A 35 -5.91 10.30 -13.37
CA LEU A 35 -5.14 10.65 -14.56
C LEU A 35 -5.01 12.16 -14.66
N GLY A 36 -3.90 12.64 -15.19
CA GLY A 36 -3.79 13.96 -15.77
C GLY A 36 -4.40 14.01 -17.17
N LEU A 37 -4.31 15.17 -17.80
CA LEU A 37 -4.70 15.40 -19.18
C LEU A 37 -3.93 14.44 -20.10
N PRO A 38 -4.63 13.62 -20.88
CA PRO A 38 -4.00 12.66 -21.79
C PRO A 38 -3.35 13.40 -22.97
N LYS A 39 -2.46 12.70 -23.68
CA LYS A 39 -2.06 13.09 -25.03
C LYS A 39 -3.27 13.02 -25.97
N ASP A 40 -3.31 13.86 -27.00
CA ASP A 40 -4.45 13.96 -27.94
C ASP A 40 -4.87 12.60 -28.52
N VAL A 41 -3.90 11.74 -28.84
CA VAL A 41 -4.15 10.38 -29.38
C VAL A 41 -4.96 9.46 -28.47
N TYR A 42 -5.06 9.78 -27.17
CA TYR A 42 -5.82 8.99 -26.18
C TYR A 42 -7.07 9.72 -25.67
N LYS A 43 -7.31 10.96 -26.09
CA LYS A 43 -8.37 11.81 -25.54
C LYS A 43 -9.75 11.20 -25.75
N ASP A 44 -10.10 10.85 -26.99
CA ASP A 44 -11.42 10.30 -27.32
C ASP A 44 -11.70 8.98 -26.59
N LYS A 45 -10.70 8.09 -26.54
CA LYS A 45 -10.79 6.82 -25.82
C LYS A 45 -10.99 7.02 -24.32
N LEU A 46 -10.28 7.98 -23.72
CA LEU A 46 -10.41 8.27 -22.29
C LEU A 46 -11.75 8.93 -21.96
N GLU A 47 -12.24 9.81 -22.84
CA GLU A 47 -13.57 10.44 -22.69
C GLU A 47 -14.69 9.40 -22.78
N GLU A 48 -14.61 8.46 -23.72
CA GLU A 48 -15.56 7.35 -23.83
C GLU A 48 -15.50 6.44 -22.60
N GLU A 49 -14.30 6.01 -22.19
CA GLU A 49 -14.11 5.20 -20.98
C GLU A 49 -14.67 5.91 -19.74
N SER A 50 -14.39 7.21 -19.58
CA SER A 50 -14.89 8.00 -18.46
C SER A 50 -16.42 8.11 -18.45
N LYS A 51 -17.06 8.21 -19.62
CA LYS A 51 -18.54 8.24 -19.73
C LYS A 51 -19.16 6.90 -19.37
N ILE A 52 -18.53 5.79 -19.75
CA ILE A 52 -19.04 4.44 -19.49
C ILE A 52 -18.96 4.10 -18.01
N TYR A 53 -17.81 4.33 -17.37
CA TYR A 53 -17.55 3.80 -16.03
C TYR A 53 -17.73 4.83 -14.91
N GLY A 54 -17.60 6.13 -15.19
CA GLY A 54 -17.77 7.19 -14.18
C GLY A 54 -16.78 7.15 -13.00
N ASP A 55 -15.70 6.36 -13.13
CA ASP A 55 -14.71 6.11 -12.08
C ASP A 55 -13.35 6.79 -12.34
N ILE A 56 -13.24 7.57 -13.41
CA ILE A 56 -12.04 8.31 -13.79
C ILE A 56 -12.10 9.75 -13.27
N VAL A 57 -11.01 10.20 -12.66
CA VAL A 57 -10.76 11.60 -12.33
C VAL A 57 -9.65 12.11 -13.22
N ILE A 58 -9.99 13.04 -14.11
CA ILE A 58 -9.02 13.75 -14.95
C ILE A 58 -8.64 15.06 -14.25
N LEU A 59 -7.40 15.14 -13.78
CA LEU A 59 -6.80 16.32 -13.17
C LEU A 59 -6.41 17.32 -14.26
N ASN A 60 -6.49 18.61 -13.95
CA ASN A 60 -6.10 19.69 -14.86
C ASN A 60 -4.58 19.91 -14.88
N ILE A 61 -3.84 18.85 -15.19
CA ILE A 61 -2.38 18.82 -15.30
C ILE A 61 -1.99 17.77 -16.34
N THR A 62 -0.97 18.00 -17.17
CA THR A 62 -0.50 16.99 -18.13
C THR A 62 -0.13 15.69 -17.42
N GLU A 63 -0.54 14.53 -17.96
CA GLU A 63 -0.19 13.23 -17.38
C GLU A 63 1.33 13.08 -17.18
N ASN A 64 1.73 12.83 -15.94
CA ASN A 64 3.12 12.75 -15.51
C ASN A 64 3.25 11.95 -14.21
N MET A 65 4.48 11.57 -13.86
CA MET A 65 4.78 10.93 -12.57
C MET A 65 5.29 11.93 -11.53
N ASN A 66 6.22 12.81 -11.92
CA ASN A 66 7.04 13.60 -10.98
C ASN A 66 6.81 15.13 -11.06
N ASN A 67 5.83 15.58 -11.83
CA ASN A 67 5.55 16.99 -12.07
C ASN A 67 4.24 17.42 -11.38
N GLY A 68 4.03 17.01 -10.12
CA GLY A 68 2.94 17.52 -9.27
C GLY A 68 1.60 16.79 -9.35
N LYS A 69 1.50 15.68 -10.08
CA LYS A 69 0.24 14.91 -10.20
C LYS A 69 -0.36 14.53 -8.85
N THR A 70 0.45 14.06 -7.90
CA THR A 70 -0.05 13.66 -6.57
C THR A 70 -0.51 14.82 -5.72
N PHE A 71 0.14 15.99 -5.82
CA PHE A 71 -0.36 17.18 -5.15
C PHE A 71 -1.72 17.62 -5.73
N GLU A 72 -1.90 17.60 -7.05
CA GLU A 72 -3.19 17.89 -7.68
C GLU A 72 -4.26 16.84 -7.35
N TYR A 73 -3.88 15.56 -7.21
CA TYR A 73 -4.77 14.53 -6.71
C TYR A 73 -5.25 14.82 -5.28
N PHE A 74 -4.33 15.15 -4.38
CA PHE A 74 -4.67 15.50 -3.01
C PHE A 74 -5.57 16.72 -2.93
N LYS A 75 -5.32 17.76 -3.74
CA LYS A 75 -6.21 18.93 -3.86
C LYS A 75 -7.60 18.54 -4.35
N TRP A 76 -7.68 17.67 -5.35
CA TRP A 76 -8.96 17.16 -5.85
C TRP A 76 -9.72 16.42 -4.74
N PHE A 77 -9.05 15.54 -3.99
CA PHE A 77 -9.65 14.83 -2.87
C PHE A 77 -10.15 15.79 -1.79
N ALA A 78 -9.29 16.71 -1.32
CA ALA A 78 -9.62 17.70 -0.30
C ALA A 78 -10.87 18.54 -0.65
N LYS A 79 -11.06 18.84 -1.95
CA LYS A 79 -12.17 19.63 -2.46
C LYS A 79 -13.46 18.85 -2.68
N HIS A 80 -13.39 17.58 -3.09
CA HIS A 80 -14.56 16.83 -3.58
C HIS A 80 -14.98 15.66 -2.68
N ARG A 81 -14.19 15.34 -1.65
CA ARG A 81 -14.38 14.15 -0.82
C ARG A 81 -14.33 14.49 0.67
N ASP A 82 -15.14 13.77 1.43
CA ASP A 82 -15.24 13.81 2.89
C ASP A 82 -14.83 12.48 3.54
N ASP A 83 -14.28 11.54 2.76
CA ASP A 83 -13.80 10.25 3.27
C ASP A 83 -12.70 10.45 4.33
N ASN A 84 -12.69 9.58 5.35
CA ASN A 84 -11.73 9.68 6.47
C ASN A 84 -10.27 9.45 6.05
N TYR A 85 -10.06 8.61 5.03
CA TYR A 85 -8.76 8.20 4.54
C TYR A 85 -8.73 8.25 3.01
N LEU A 86 -7.57 8.58 2.45
CA LEU A 86 -7.25 8.37 1.04
C LEU A 86 -6.11 7.37 0.98
N LEU A 87 -6.29 6.32 0.18
CA LEU A 87 -5.23 5.42 -0.25
C LEU A 87 -4.81 5.83 -1.66
N LYS A 88 -3.52 6.10 -1.86
CA LYS A 88 -2.91 6.05 -3.19
C LYS A 88 -2.40 4.64 -3.42
N LEU A 89 -2.67 4.10 -4.60
CA LEU A 89 -2.19 2.79 -5.04
C LEU A 89 -1.75 2.90 -6.50
N ASP A 90 -0.63 2.27 -6.86
CA ASP A 90 -0.19 2.16 -8.25
C ASP A 90 -1.05 1.15 -9.03
N ASP A 91 -1.11 1.25 -10.36
CA ASP A 91 -1.93 0.38 -11.21
C ASP A 91 -1.34 -1.02 -11.45
N ASP A 92 -0.12 -1.26 -10.96
CA ASP A 92 0.56 -2.55 -10.89
C ASP A 92 0.55 -3.15 -9.47
N SER A 93 -0.42 -2.74 -8.65
CA SER A 93 -0.58 -3.20 -7.27
C SER A 93 -1.91 -3.88 -7.01
N PHE A 94 -1.86 -4.96 -6.23
CA PHE A 94 -3.02 -5.63 -5.66
C PHE A 94 -3.17 -5.21 -4.19
N LEU A 95 -4.42 -4.98 -3.77
CA LEU A 95 -4.77 -4.72 -2.37
C LEU A 95 -5.88 -5.67 -1.92
N HIS A 96 -5.61 -6.46 -0.88
CA HIS A 96 -6.60 -7.27 -0.20
C HIS A 96 -7.47 -6.39 0.70
N LEU A 97 -8.66 -6.04 0.22
CA LEU A 97 -9.44 -4.96 0.83
C LEU A 97 -9.91 -5.26 2.26
N ILE A 98 -10.25 -6.52 2.58
CA ILE A 98 -10.68 -6.88 3.94
C ILE A 98 -9.52 -6.86 4.94
N HIS A 99 -8.35 -7.41 4.59
CA HIS A 99 -7.16 -7.32 5.45
C HIS A 99 -6.74 -5.86 5.66
N TYR A 100 -6.69 -5.08 4.58
CA TYR A 100 -6.44 -3.65 4.66
C TYR A 100 -7.47 -2.92 5.53
N TYR A 101 -8.76 -3.23 5.39
CA TYR A 101 -9.81 -2.60 6.20
C TYR A 101 -9.69 -2.93 7.69
N ARG A 102 -9.29 -4.17 8.04
CA ARG A 102 -9.02 -4.56 9.43
C ARG A 102 -7.91 -3.70 10.04
N ASP A 103 -6.82 -3.48 9.30
CA ASP A 103 -5.75 -2.59 9.75
C ASP A 103 -6.22 -1.14 9.87
N LEU A 104 -7.04 -0.65 8.92
CA LEU A 104 -7.63 0.70 9.00
C LEU A 104 -8.51 0.94 10.24
N GLN A 105 -9.10 -0.11 10.83
CA GLN A 105 -9.89 0.04 12.07
C GLN A 105 -9.01 0.39 13.27
N ASP A 106 -7.78 -0.13 13.28
CA ASP A 106 -6.80 0.12 14.33
C ASP A 106 -6.05 1.45 14.13
N LEU A 107 -6.09 2.01 12.91
CA LEU A 107 -5.42 3.28 12.62
C LEU A 107 -6.10 4.49 13.29
N PRO A 108 -5.30 5.46 13.78
CA PRO A 108 -5.81 6.75 14.21
C PRO A 108 -6.58 7.46 13.10
N ARG A 109 -7.77 8.00 13.43
CA ARG A 109 -8.61 8.74 12.48
C ARG A 109 -8.04 10.10 12.05
N LYS A 110 -6.97 10.55 12.71
CA LYS A 110 -6.32 11.84 12.51
C LYS A 110 -4.82 11.63 12.41
N ARG A 111 -4.19 12.43 11.54
CA ARG A 111 -2.74 12.48 11.33
C ARG A 111 -2.11 11.10 11.11
N ALA A 112 -2.79 10.21 10.39
CA ALA A 112 -2.25 8.88 10.07
C ALA A 112 -1.56 8.88 8.71
N TYR A 113 -0.43 8.19 8.62
CA TYR A 113 0.30 7.93 7.39
C TYR A 113 0.76 6.46 7.38
N TYR A 114 0.09 5.63 6.57
CA TYR A 114 0.16 4.16 6.64
C TYR A 114 0.55 3.50 5.31
N GLY A 115 1.41 2.48 5.28
CA GLY A 115 1.80 1.80 4.02
C GLY A 115 3.17 1.11 4.02
N ASN A 116 3.78 0.94 2.84
CA ASN A 116 5.08 0.28 2.68
C ASN A 116 6.24 1.24 3.05
N ALA A 117 6.86 1.08 4.22
CA ALA A 117 7.92 1.96 4.68
C ALA A 117 9.26 1.69 4.00
N ILE A 118 9.78 2.72 3.34
CA ILE A 118 11.12 2.76 2.75
C ILE A 118 12.00 3.66 3.61
N LEU A 119 13.06 3.07 4.18
CA LEU A 119 14.09 3.79 4.92
C LEU A 119 14.99 4.56 3.93
N ASN A 120 15.20 5.84 4.22
CA ASN A 120 16.14 6.68 3.49
C ASN A 120 16.99 7.47 4.50
N ILE A 121 18.02 6.80 5.02
CA ILE A 121 18.85 7.22 6.16
C ILE A 121 19.55 8.56 5.92
N ASP A 122 19.76 8.93 4.66
CA ASP A 122 20.46 10.17 4.27
C ASP A 122 19.51 11.34 3.97
N SER A 123 18.22 11.20 4.28
CA SER A 123 17.20 12.22 3.95
C SER A 123 16.59 12.88 5.17
N VAL A 124 16.18 14.14 5.03
CA VAL A 124 15.53 14.95 6.09
C VAL A 124 14.26 14.27 6.67
N THR A 125 13.68 13.29 5.95
CA THR A 125 12.51 12.54 6.40
C THR A 125 12.86 11.21 7.08
N ASN A 126 14.08 10.67 6.91
CA ASN A 126 14.57 9.34 7.29
C ASN A 126 13.73 8.14 6.78
N THR A 127 12.46 8.32 6.45
CA THR A 127 11.52 7.31 5.96
C THR A 127 10.45 7.99 5.09
N PHE A 128 9.97 7.30 4.08
CA PHE A 128 8.76 7.64 3.33
C PHE A 128 8.00 6.35 3.00
N LEU A 129 6.74 6.45 2.57
CA LEU A 129 5.98 5.28 2.16
C LEU A 129 5.99 5.13 0.64
N GLY A 130 6.42 3.97 0.15
CA GLY A 130 6.73 3.71 -1.25
C GLY A 130 5.54 3.41 -2.15
N GLY A 131 5.78 3.53 -3.46
CA GLY A 131 4.77 3.65 -4.52
C GLY A 131 3.72 2.56 -4.64
N GLY A 132 3.98 1.35 -4.12
CA GLY A 132 2.97 0.29 -4.16
C GLY A 132 1.66 0.67 -3.48
N GLY A 133 1.74 1.48 -2.43
CA GLY A 133 0.55 2.10 -1.85
C GLY A 133 0.79 2.70 -0.49
N TYR A 134 0.09 3.80 -0.22
CA TYR A 134 0.09 4.45 1.09
C TYR A 134 -1.19 5.25 1.33
N THR A 135 -1.52 5.39 2.61
CA THR A 135 -2.76 5.95 3.11
C THR A 135 -2.48 7.16 3.98
N LEU A 136 -3.23 8.24 3.76
CA LEU A 136 -3.22 9.40 4.64
C LEU A 136 -4.62 9.65 5.20
N SER A 137 -4.68 10.10 6.46
CA SER A 137 -5.92 10.64 7.02
C SER A 137 -6.28 11.97 6.35
N ARG A 138 -7.59 12.26 6.31
CA ARG A 138 -8.11 13.44 5.63
C ARG A 138 -7.51 14.75 6.16
N ASP A 139 -7.40 14.90 7.47
CA ASP A 139 -6.86 16.10 8.10
C ASP A 139 -5.41 16.37 7.68
N LEU A 140 -4.59 15.32 7.59
CA LEU A 140 -3.21 15.44 7.10
C LEU A 140 -3.16 15.91 5.64
N ILE A 141 -4.07 15.41 4.79
CA ILE A 141 -4.18 15.87 3.39
C ILE A 141 -4.63 17.33 3.31
N MET A 142 -5.56 17.76 4.18
CA MET A 142 -5.97 19.17 4.24
C MET A 142 -4.79 20.08 4.60
N ASP A 143 -3.96 19.69 5.57
CA ASP A 143 -2.78 20.47 5.95
C ASP A 143 -1.73 20.52 4.82
N ILE A 144 -1.50 19.38 4.14
CA ILE A 144 -0.60 19.30 2.98
C ILE A 144 -1.08 20.21 1.84
N THR A 145 -2.36 20.15 1.50
CA THR A 145 -2.94 20.93 0.38
C THR A 145 -3.13 22.40 0.70
N GLY A 146 -3.19 22.77 1.99
CA GLY A 146 -3.25 24.15 2.46
C GLY A 146 -1.90 24.85 2.63
N SER A 147 -0.77 24.14 2.45
CA SER A 147 0.57 24.71 2.61
C SER A 147 1.11 25.31 1.32
N ASP A 148 1.42 26.62 1.34
CA ASP A 148 2.07 27.33 0.23
C ASP A 148 3.46 26.75 -0.09
N TRP A 149 4.18 26.32 0.94
CA TRP A 149 5.49 25.69 0.76
C TRP A 149 5.35 24.36 0.03
N VAL A 150 4.37 23.52 0.42
CA VAL A 150 4.11 22.25 -0.29
C VAL A 150 3.74 22.52 -1.75
N SER A 151 2.84 23.47 -2.01
CA SER A 151 2.45 23.84 -3.37
C SER A 151 3.64 24.26 -4.23
N SER A 152 4.59 24.99 -3.62
CA SER A 152 5.82 25.43 -4.30
C SER A 152 6.88 24.33 -4.44
N ASN A 153 6.72 23.21 -3.73
CA ASN A 153 7.63 22.06 -3.69
C ASN A 153 6.93 20.76 -4.13
N ALA A 154 6.03 20.87 -5.11
CA ALA A 154 5.23 19.77 -5.61
C ALA A 154 5.90 18.92 -6.71
N VAL A 155 7.06 19.35 -7.23
CA VAL A 155 7.77 18.73 -8.36
C VAL A 155 9.00 17.95 -7.86
N GLY A 156 9.12 16.68 -8.27
CA GLY A 156 10.16 15.74 -7.83
C GLY A 156 9.63 14.32 -7.70
N THR A 157 10.41 13.43 -7.10
CA THR A 157 10.01 12.02 -6.85
C THR A 157 8.84 11.96 -5.90
N GLU A 158 7.71 11.50 -6.41
CA GLU A 158 6.39 11.61 -5.80
C GLU A 158 6.29 11.09 -4.36
N ASP A 159 6.58 9.80 -4.14
CA ASP A 159 6.44 9.14 -2.83
C ASP A 159 7.34 9.77 -1.76
N TRP A 160 8.56 10.14 -2.18
CA TRP A 160 9.53 10.83 -1.33
C TRP A 160 9.04 12.23 -0.96
N LEU A 161 8.46 12.96 -1.91
CA LEU A 161 7.89 14.28 -1.67
C LEU A 161 6.74 14.22 -0.68
N VAL A 162 5.85 13.21 -0.76
CA VAL A 162 4.77 13.05 0.22
C VAL A 162 5.33 12.91 1.64
N GLY A 163 6.36 12.08 1.84
CA GLY A 163 7.06 11.98 3.12
C GLY A 163 7.59 13.34 3.60
N LYS A 164 8.17 14.13 2.68
CA LYS A 164 8.70 15.47 2.97
C LYS A 164 7.60 16.47 3.33
N TRP A 165 6.47 16.44 2.62
CA TRP A 165 5.31 17.29 2.90
C TRP A 165 4.71 16.97 4.27
N VAL A 166 4.54 15.69 4.60
CA VAL A 166 4.07 15.24 5.92
C VAL A 166 4.99 15.78 7.03
N CYS A 167 6.31 15.61 6.89
CA CYS A 167 7.27 16.14 7.87
C CYS A 167 7.21 17.67 7.98
N HIS A 168 7.06 18.37 6.85
CA HIS A 168 6.94 19.83 6.84
C HIS A 168 5.69 20.30 7.59
N VAL A 169 4.50 19.79 7.25
CA VAL A 169 3.25 20.23 7.89
C VAL A 169 3.21 19.84 9.37
N ALA A 170 3.77 18.69 9.75
CA ALA A 170 3.86 18.30 11.15
C ALA A 170 4.68 19.30 11.99
N ARG A 171 5.77 19.83 11.42
CA ARG A 171 6.61 20.85 12.06
C ARG A 171 5.90 22.20 12.14
N GLU A 172 5.31 22.65 11.03
CA GLU A 172 4.57 23.92 10.97
C GLU A 172 3.39 23.92 11.96
N MET A 173 2.62 22.83 12.00
CA MET A 173 1.42 22.68 12.82
C MET A 173 1.73 22.23 14.26
N LYS A 174 2.98 21.89 14.56
CA LYS A 174 3.46 21.45 15.89
C LYS A 174 2.67 20.24 16.43
N TYR A 175 2.46 19.22 15.61
CA TYR A 175 1.80 17.97 16.02
C TYR A 175 2.61 16.72 15.70
N PHE A 176 2.16 15.58 16.23
CA PHE A 176 2.64 14.26 15.86
C PHE A 176 1.80 13.66 14.73
N VAL A 177 2.49 12.93 13.85
CA VAL A 177 1.90 12.08 12.82
C VAL A 177 2.09 10.63 13.23
N HIS A 178 1.04 9.85 13.09
CA HIS A 178 1.04 8.41 13.30
C HIS A 178 1.52 7.70 12.03
N TYR A 179 2.83 7.50 11.96
CA TYR A 179 3.43 6.66 10.92
C TYR A 179 3.15 5.19 11.24
N VAL A 180 2.63 4.42 10.28
CA VAL A 180 2.40 2.98 10.45
C VAL A 180 2.91 2.29 9.20
N GLY A 181 4.03 1.57 9.31
CA GLY A 181 4.74 1.04 8.15
C GLY A 181 5.08 -0.43 8.27
N PHE A 182 4.92 -1.16 7.17
CA PHE A 182 5.53 -2.48 6.98
C PHE A 182 6.78 -2.31 6.12
N THR A 183 7.89 -2.99 6.46
CA THR A 183 9.16 -2.80 5.75
C THR A 183 9.44 -3.94 4.80
N SER A 184 9.89 -3.61 3.59
CA SER A 184 10.33 -4.59 2.58
C SER A 184 11.59 -5.39 2.96
N TRP A 185 12.23 -5.07 4.10
CA TRP A 185 13.42 -5.75 4.60
C TRP A 185 13.11 -7.05 5.35
N VAL A 186 11.85 -7.23 5.75
CA VAL A 186 11.36 -8.52 6.22
C VAL A 186 11.24 -9.43 4.98
N SER A 187 11.60 -10.71 5.12
CA SER A 187 11.43 -11.69 4.05
C SER A 187 10.03 -11.54 3.45
N ILE A 188 9.92 -11.54 2.12
CA ILE A 188 8.65 -11.39 1.37
C ILE A 188 7.56 -12.33 1.92
N ARG A 189 7.93 -13.52 2.43
CA ARG A 189 7.00 -14.48 3.04
C ARG A 189 6.36 -14.04 4.36
N GLN A 190 6.96 -13.08 5.05
CA GLN A 190 6.55 -12.60 6.38
C GLN A 190 6.04 -11.15 6.34
N ASN A 191 6.17 -10.47 5.20
CA ASN A 191 5.74 -9.10 5.04
C ASN A 191 4.34 -9.07 4.38
N PRO A 192 3.32 -8.47 5.01
CA PRO A 192 1.99 -8.37 4.40
C PRO A 192 1.92 -7.35 3.25
N ILE A 193 2.94 -6.49 3.08
CA ILE A 193 3.02 -5.47 2.03
C ILE A 193 4.36 -5.61 1.30
N HIS A 194 4.38 -6.32 0.17
CA HIS A 194 5.63 -6.74 -0.51
C HIS A 194 5.58 -6.58 -2.03
N ASP A 195 6.74 -6.73 -2.68
CA ASP A 195 6.84 -6.83 -4.15
C ASP A 195 6.46 -8.24 -4.62
N PHE A 196 5.86 -8.34 -5.80
CA PHE A 196 5.41 -9.61 -6.39
C PHE A 196 6.52 -10.68 -6.43
N ASP A 197 6.23 -11.85 -5.85
CA ASP A 197 7.03 -13.07 -5.92
C ASP A 197 6.16 -14.21 -6.46
N GLU A 198 6.51 -14.71 -7.65
CA GLU A 198 5.76 -15.77 -8.33
C GLU A 198 5.66 -17.07 -7.52
N ASN A 199 6.63 -17.36 -6.65
CA ASN A 199 6.65 -18.55 -5.82
C ASN A 199 5.74 -18.42 -4.58
N LEU A 200 5.30 -17.20 -4.28
CA LEU A 200 4.51 -16.88 -3.10
C LEU A 200 3.09 -16.46 -3.46
N ASP A 201 2.97 -15.52 -4.38
CA ASP A 201 1.74 -14.79 -4.64
C ASP A 201 0.78 -15.55 -5.54
N LEU A 202 1.28 -16.52 -6.31
CA LEU A 202 0.43 -17.49 -7.02
C LEU A 202 -0.10 -18.60 -6.09
N HIS A 203 0.15 -18.51 -4.77
CA HIS A 203 -0.32 -19.46 -3.77
C HIS A 203 -1.15 -18.81 -2.64
N PHE A 204 -1.35 -17.48 -2.70
CA PHE A 204 -2.06 -16.62 -1.74
C PHE A 204 -1.78 -16.92 -0.26
N LEU A 205 -0.92 -16.11 0.37
CA LEU A 205 -0.74 -16.16 1.81
C LEU A 205 -1.94 -15.55 2.54
N SER A 206 -2.30 -16.13 3.69
CA SER A 206 -3.43 -15.67 4.52
C SER A 206 -3.25 -14.29 5.14
N GLU A 207 -2.03 -13.74 5.13
CA GLU A 207 -1.69 -12.46 5.76
C GLU A 207 -1.44 -11.34 4.72
N THR A 208 -1.50 -11.64 3.42
CA THR A 208 -1.19 -10.63 2.39
C THR A 208 -2.21 -9.48 2.42
N ILE A 209 -1.70 -8.25 2.56
CA ILE A 209 -2.47 -7.00 2.46
C ILE A 209 -2.26 -6.36 1.09
N MET A 210 -1.03 -6.29 0.61
CA MET A 210 -0.70 -5.60 -0.64
C MET A 210 0.45 -6.28 -1.36
N ILE A 211 0.35 -6.37 -2.69
CA ILE A 211 1.42 -6.86 -3.57
C ILE A 211 1.71 -5.77 -4.60
N HIS A 212 2.95 -5.28 -4.68
CA HIS A 212 3.41 -4.28 -5.65
C HIS A 212 4.13 -4.93 -6.84
N ARG A 213 4.41 -4.15 -7.89
CA ARG A 213 5.22 -4.53 -9.06
C ARG A 213 4.67 -5.71 -9.88
N ILE A 214 3.36 -5.84 -9.96
CA ILE A 214 2.68 -6.80 -10.83
C ILE A 214 2.67 -6.25 -12.27
N LYS A 215 3.84 -6.28 -12.92
CA LYS A 215 4.08 -5.61 -14.21
C LYS A 215 3.38 -6.29 -15.40
N GLU A 216 3.05 -7.57 -15.29
CA GLU A 216 2.42 -8.35 -16.36
C GLU A 216 0.91 -8.49 -16.11
N ILE A 217 0.10 -8.22 -17.13
CA ILE A 217 -1.35 -8.27 -17.04
C ILE A 217 -1.86 -9.70 -16.77
N GLU A 218 -1.12 -10.71 -17.22
CA GLU A 218 -1.38 -12.13 -16.97
C GLU A 218 -1.27 -12.45 -15.47
N LYS A 219 -0.27 -11.89 -14.78
CA LYS A 219 -0.06 -12.06 -13.34
C LYS A 219 -1.16 -11.36 -12.55
N LEU A 220 -1.54 -10.14 -12.95
CA LEU A 220 -2.65 -9.41 -12.34
C LEU A 220 -3.98 -10.16 -12.52
N ASN A 221 -4.21 -10.73 -13.71
CA ASN A 221 -5.38 -11.57 -13.96
C ASN A 221 -5.37 -12.84 -13.11
N ALA A 222 -4.22 -13.51 -12.97
CA ALA A 222 -4.08 -14.70 -12.13
C ALA A 222 -4.44 -14.40 -10.66
N ILE A 223 -3.94 -13.28 -10.12
CA ILE A 223 -4.27 -12.82 -8.76
C ILE A 223 -5.77 -12.53 -8.64
N LYS A 224 -6.35 -11.81 -9.61
CA LYS A 224 -7.79 -11.49 -9.63
C LYS A 224 -8.66 -12.75 -9.69
N ASP A 225 -8.32 -13.71 -10.54
CA ASP A 225 -9.09 -14.96 -10.68
C ASP A 225 -9.01 -15.78 -9.39
N MET A 226 -7.81 -15.94 -8.82
CA MET A 226 -7.60 -16.63 -7.55
C MET A 226 -8.35 -15.95 -6.39
N TYR A 227 -8.35 -14.62 -6.32
CA TYR A 227 -9.11 -13.88 -5.31
C TYR A 227 -10.62 -13.99 -5.53
N SER A 228 -11.08 -13.99 -6.78
CA SER A 228 -12.51 -14.10 -7.09
C SER A 228 -13.09 -15.47 -6.70
N GLU A 229 -12.26 -16.50 -6.69
CA GLU A 229 -12.57 -17.85 -6.23
C GLU A 229 -12.42 -18.03 -4.71
N TYR A 230 -11.89 -17.02 -4.01
CA TYR A 230 -11.64 -17.07 -2.58
C TYR A 230 -12.93 -16.81 -1.78
N GLU A 231 -13.37 -17.79 -1.00
CA GLU A 231 -14.48 -17.64 -0.06
C GLU A 231 -13.95 -17.26 1.34
N GLU A 232 -14.16 -16.00 1.74
CA GLU A 232 -13.92 -15.56 3.11
C GLU A 232 -15.02 -16.07 4.07
N GLY A 233 -14.64 -16.78 5.13
CA GLY A 233 -15.58 -17.24 6.17
C GLY A 233 -15.36 -18.63 6.76
N LEU A 234 -14.35 -19.40 6.32
CA LEU A 234 -13.97 -20.67 6.95
C LEU A 234 -12.62 -20.55 7.67
N PRO A 235 -12.48 -21.05 8.92
CA PRO A 235 -11.22 -20.97 9.69
C PRO A 235 -10.08 -21.81 9.09
N ILE A 236 -10.34 -22.47 7.95
CA ILE A 236 -9.36 -23.19 7.15
C ILE A 236 -9.47 -22.60 5.74
N VAL A 237 -8.43 -21.85 5.37
CA VAL A 237 -8.18 -21.33 4.03
C VAL A 237 -8.45 -22.43 3.00
N ARG A 238 -9.51 -22.29 2.21
CA ARG A 238 -9.80 -23.21 1.10
C ARG A 238 -9.46 -22.52 -0.22
N VAL A 239 -8.17 -22.37 -0.51
CA VAL A 239 -7.72 -22.16 -1.90
C VAL A 239 -8.19 -23.40 -2.67
N ILE A 240 -9.10 -23.23 -3.62
CA ILE A 240 -9.45 -24.31 -4.55
C ILE A 240 -8.15 -24.58 -5.32
N ARG A 241 -7.49 -25.71 -5.02
CA ARG A 241 -6.19 -26.11 -5.60
C ARG A 241 -6.18 -26.24 -7.14
N ASN A 242 -7.29 -25.96 -7.79
CA ASN A 242 -7.49 -25.92 -9.23
C ASN A 242 -7.96 -24.53 -9.70
N SER A 243 -7.54 -23.42 -9.07
CA SER A 243 -7.70 -22.11 -9.72
C SER A 243 -6.90 -22.14 -11.01
N THR A 244 -7.59 -22.36 -12.13
CA THR A 244 -7.03 -22.41 -13.46
C THR A 244 -6.72 -20.99 -13.91
N ALA A 245 -5.78 -20.31 -13.24
CA ALA A 245 -5.13 -19.13 -13.81
C ALA A 245 -4.51 -19.61 -15.13
N LYS A 246 -5.22 -19.37 -16.24
CA LYS A 246 -4.95 -19.96 -17.54
C LYS A 246 -3.52 -19.62 -17.96
N GLY A 247 -2.64 -20.63 -17.97
CA GLY A 247 -1.37 -20.55 -18.69
C GLY A 247 -0.09 -20.44 -17.85
N LEU A 248 -0.15 -20.38 -16.52
CA LEU A 248 1.06 -20.41 -15.68
C LEU A 248 1.31 -21.82 -15.13
N VAL A 249 2.41 -22.45 -15.55
CA VAL A 249 2.84 -23.76 -15.05
C VAL A 249 3.58 -23.55 -13.74
N THR A 250 2.89 -23.67 -12.60
CA THR A 250 3.54 -23.66 -11.28
C THR A 250 4.12 -25.05 -10.99
N LYS A 251 5.45 -25.21 -11.06
CA LYS A 251 6.11 -26.43 -10.57
C LYS A 251 6.10 -26.42 -9.05
N ARG A 252 5.38 -27.36 -8.46
CA ARG A 252 5.35 -27.57 -7.01
C ARG A 252 6.38 -28.65 -6.65
N GLU A 253 7.50 -28.28 -6.04
CA GLU A 253 8.19 -29.21 -5.14
C GLU A 253 7.62 -29.00 -3.74
N ILE A 254 6.84 -29.98 -3.30
CA ILE A 254 6.34 -30.03 -1.92
C ILE A 254 7.54 -30.45 -1.06
N VAL A 255 8.22 -29.48 -0.45
CA VAL A 255 9.06 -29.77 0.70
C VAL A 255 8.13 -29.82 1.90
N SER A 256 7.77 -31.04 2.32
CA SER A 256 7.14 -31.29 3.61
C SER A 256 8.15 -30.97 4.71
N ALA A 257 8.16 -29.73 5.20
CA ALA A 257 8.81 -29.43 6.47
C ALA A 257 7.87 -29.88 7.60
N CYS A 258 8.36 -30.85 8.36
CA CYS A 258 7.67 -31.59 9.40
C CYS A 258 7.06 -30.68 10.48
N TRP A 259 5.82 -30.99 10.84
CA TRP A 259 5.31 -30.75 12.18
C TRP A 259 5.97 -31.77 13.11
N GLU A 260 7.14 -31.48 13.65
CA GLU A 260 7.65 -32.23 14.80
C GLU A 260 8.29 -31.33 15.85
N LYS A 261 7.69 -31.46 17.05
CA LYS A 261 8.14 -31.17 18.41
C LYS A 261 8.17 -29.73 18.90
N GLU A 262 7.28 -29.52 19.87
CA GLU A 262 7.36 -28.62 21.03
C GLU A 262 8.81 -28.25 21.40
N GLU A 263 9.23 -27.06 21.00
CA GLU A 263 10.31 -26.34 21.67
C GLU A 263 9.87 -24.89 21.84
N ILE A 264 9.47 -24.58 23.08
CA ILE A 264 9.45 -23.25 23.69
C ILE A 264 8.73 -22.18 22.86
N TRP A 265 7.44 -22.05 23.16
CA TRP A 265 6.60 -20.87 22.91
C TRP A 265 7.22 -19.62 23.59
N ASN A 266 8.30 -19.08 23.01
CA ASN A 266 8.85 -17.80 23.42
C ASN A 266 7.93 -16.70 22.89
N GLN A 267 7.15 -16.10 23.79
CA GLN A 267 6.34 -14.89 23.58
C GLN A 267 7.13 -13.67 23.04
N THR A 268 8.40 -13.84 22.70
CA THR A 268 9.31 -12.80 22.19
C THR A 268 9.34 -12.71 20.65
N LEU A 269 8.69 -13.63 19.93
CA LEU A 269 8.62 -13.61 18.45
C LEU A 269 7.25 -13.19 17.88
N GLN A 270 6.34 -12.70 18.73
CA GLN A 270 5.19 -11.88 18.30
C GLN A 270 5.61 -10.46 17.87
N ASN A 271 6.83 -10.29 17.34
CA ASN A 271 7.24 -9.07 16.67
C ASN A 271 6.75 -9.08 15.21
N THR A 272 5.47 -9.39 15.00
CA THR A 272 4.78 -8.84 13.84
C THR A 272 4.66 -7.36 14.16
N TYR A 273 5.57 -6.57 13.60
CA TYR A 273 5.84 -5.15 13.84
C TYR A 273 4.59 -4.25 13.75
N LYS A 274 3.65 -4.38 14.69
CA LYS A 274 2.55 -3.44 14.94
C LYS A 274 3.12 -2.27 15.74
N ASN A 275 2.97 -1.08 15.18
CA ASN A 275 3.15 0.23 15.82
C ASN A 275 4.59 0.73 16.00
N TRP A 276 5.23 1.16 14.91
CA TRP A 276 6.22 2.23 15.05
C TRP A 276 5.51 3.58 15.20
N PHE A 277 5.15 3.98 16.41
CA PHE A 277 4.83 5.39 16.68
C PHE A 277 6.12 6.21 16.53
N TYR A 278 6.33 6.89 15.41
CA TYR A 278 7.38 7.90 15.32
C TYR A 278 6.90 9.19 16.00
N GLU A 279 7.34 9.38 17.25
CA GLU A 279 7.23 10.67 17.94
C GLU A 279 8.15 11.68 17.24
N ALA A 280 7.56 12.66 16.56
CA ALA A 280 8.28 13.79 15.96
C ALA A 280 8.83 14.79 17.01
N TRP A 281 9.38 14.32 18.13
CA TRP A 281 10.20 15.15 19.01
C TRP A 281 11.66 15.02 18.60
N GLY A 282 12.19 16.06 17.94
CA GLY A 282 13.63 16.29 17.88
C GLY A 282 14.43 15.33 16.99
N PHE A 283 14.37 15.57 15.68
CA PHE A 283 15.55 15.42 14.83
C PHE A 283 16.64 16.38 15.37
N ASN A 284 17.35 15.96 16.43
CA ASN A 284 18.54 16.64 16.90
C ASN A 284 19.77 15.91 16.38
N GLU A 285 20.70 16.68 15.84
CA GLU A 285 22.06 16.27 15.51
C GLU A 285 22.69 15.58 16.72
N GLY A 286 23.09 14.31 16.56
CA GLY A 286 23.94 13.62 17.54
C GLY A 286 23.39 12.28 18.03
N LYS A 287 24.01 11.21 17.52
CA LYS A 287 24.07 9.83 18.06
C LYS A 287 22.76 9.03 18.06
N TRP A 288 22.67 8.11 17.11
CA TRP A 288 21.85 6.90 17.24
C TRP A 288 22.66 5.80 17.93
N TYR A 289 22.09 5.19 18.97
CA TYR A 289 22.52 3.87 19.41
C TYR A 289 21.82 2.85 18.52
N GLY A 290 22.55 2.32 17.53
CA GLY A 290 22.15 1.11 16.84
C GLY A 290 22.23 -0.06 17.82
N TYR A 291 21.09 -0.65 18.17
CA TYR A 291 21.05 -1.90 18.89
C TYR A 291 21.45 -3.02 17.92
N TYR A 292 22.75 -3.32 17.87
CA TYR A 292 23.25 -4.56 17.26
C TYR A 292 22.93 -5.70 18.23
N GLY A 293 21.92 -6.51 17.90
CA GLY A 293 21.78 -7.87 18.45
C GLY A 293 22.86 -8.79 17.87
N PRO A 294 23.31 -9.81 18.61
CA PRO A 294 24.70 -10.24 18.65
C PRO A 294 25.14 -10.95 17.38
N MET A 295 26.14 -10.39 16.68
CA MET A 295 27.02 -11.23 15.88
C MET A 295 27.95 -11.95 16.85
N GLY A 296 27.69 -13.25 17.03
CA GLY A 296 28.60 -14.13 17.74
C GLY A 296 29.98 -14.13 17.06
N ASN A 297 30.98 -13.80 17.86
CA ASN A 297 32.37 -14.26 17.85
C ASN A 297 32.98 -14.68 16.50
N THR A 298 33.87 -13.83 15.99
CA THR A 298 35.15 -14.30 15.48
C THR A 298 36.27 -13.44 16.05
N GLU A 299 37.16 -14.12 16.78
CA GLU A 299 38.39 -13.61 17.35
C GLU A 299 39.30 -13.01 16.27
N ILE A 300 39.91 -11.85 16.56
CA ILE A 300 41.25 -11.57 16.05
C ILE A 300 42.07 -11.06 17.24
N THR A 301 43.00 -11.91 17.63
CA THR A 301 44.08 -11.71 18.61
C THR A 301 44.99 -10.53 18.25
N GLN A 302 45.32 -9.76 19.30
CA GLN A 302 46.43 -8.80 19.50
C GLN A 302 46.82 -7.85 18.36
#